data_AF-A0A0Q6PUB0-F1
#
_entry.id   AF-A0A0Q6PUB0-F1
#
_cell.length_a   1.000
_cell.length_b   1.000
_cell.length_c   1.000
_cell.angle_alpha   90.00
_cell.angle_beta   90.00
_cell.angle_gamma   90.00
#
_symmetry.space_group_name_H-M   'P 1'
#
loop_
_entity.id
_entity.type
_entity.pdbx_description
1 polymer ?
#
loop_
_entity_poly.entity_id
_entity_poly.type
_entity_poly.pdbx_seq_one_letter_code
_entity_poly.pdbx_strand_id
1 'polypeptide(L)'
;MQPPSDPQIRTLIRAARQTQLSRRSVLTAAGAAAASFALAACTPMGVVKPSAASDSSSTEKTLRWANWPDYLDADTAGGHPSLDAFTKASGISVKYSESITANGSYYDSVERRLARGKDIGADLMVLTDWMTARLIRLGYVQKFTASRLPNAKNLRAPLTGVDFDEGRQRSLPWQSNFAGICWNTEAVPNGIASVSELWDPSFKGRVGVVSEMRDTIGLIMLDNGVDVGEHWGTDAFYDAVDVLKKQVGDGQLAPARNSYTNDLRAGNTVAAICWSGDVALLNAEAGNKWSFAMPDAGGTLFSDDFQVPIGSPHLANAEKLIDYYYQPDVAAEVASWVKTVSPVDGAKEIAATVDPALAANPLVFPDDAMFARAHQFRTLTDAEQQEYQAAFASALLGS
;
A
#
# COMPACT_ATOMS: atom_id res chain seq x y z
N MET A 1 32.55 -6.58 -12.20
CA MET A 1 31.23 -6.24 -11.64
C MET A 1 30.57 -5.22 -12.55
N GLN A 2 29.48 -5.59 -13.22
CA GLN A 2 28.66 -4.62 -13.94
C GLN A 2 27.88 -3.78 -12.92
N PRO A 3 27.77 -2.46 -13.13
CA PRO A 3 26.94 -1.61 -12.27
C PRO A 3 25.46 -2.00 -12.40
N PRO A 4 24.66 -1.88 -11.33
CA PRO A 4 23.23 -2.21 -11.34
C PRO A 4 22.50 -1.45 -12.45
N SER A 5 21.55 -2.12 -13.10
CA SER A 5 20.74 -1.62 -14.22
C SER A 5 19.71 -0.57 -13.81
N ASP A 6 19.38 -0.50 -12.52
CA ASP A 6 18.36 0.40 -11.99
C ASP A 6 18.91 1.83 -11.70
N PRO A 7 18.34 2.88 -12.34
CA PRO A 7 18.71 4.28 -12.09
C PRO A 7 18.43 4.79 -10.66
N GLN A 8 17.42 4.24 -9.97
CA GLN A 8 17.03 4.64 -8.62
C GLN A 8 18.05 4.16 -7.59
N ILE A 9 18.52 2.91 -7.74
CA ILE A 9 19.59 2.34 -6.90
C ILE A 9 20.89 3.15 -7.03
N ARG A 10 21.23 3.62 -8.24
CA ARG A 10 22.39 4.50 -8.45
C ARG A 10 22.25 5.86 -7.76
N THR A 11 21.04 6.39 -7.69
CA THR A 11 20.74 7.69 -7.08
C THR A 11 20.84 7.61 -5.55
N LEU A 12 20.31 6.53 -4.96
CA LEU A 12 20.42 6.25 -3.53
C LEU A 12 21.88 6.01 -3.09
N ILE A 13 22.67 5.27 -3.89
CA ILE A 13 24.11 5.06 -3.62
C ILE A 13 24.89 6.39 -3.69
N ARG A 14 24.54 7.31 -4.60
CA ARG A 14 25.19 8.64 -4.68
C ARG A 14 24.84 9.49 -3.47
N ALA A 15 23.59 9.48 -3.02
CA ALA A 15 23.16 10.19 -1.83
C ALA A 15 23.88 9.68 -0.57
N ALA A 16 23.99 8.35 -0.41
CA ALA A 16 24.68 7.73 0.72
C ALA A 16 26.21 7.99 0.75
N ARG A 17 26.85 8.18 -0.41
CA ARG A 17 28.27 8.53 -0.49
C ARG A 17 28.54 10.01 -0.22
N GLN A 18 27.59 10.89 -0.51
CA GLN A 18 27.71 12.33 -0.25
C GLN A 18 27.56 12.68 1.24
N THR A 19 26.82 11.87 2.01
CA THR A 19 26.63 12.08 3.45
C THR A 19 27.83 11.65 4.30
N GLN A 20 28.75 10.82 3.77
CA GLN A 20 29.96 10.41 4.49
C GLN A 20 31.13 11.42 4.44
N LEU A 21 31.09 12.44 3.55
CA LEU A 21 32.24 13.33 3.30
C LEU A 21 32.18 14.73 3.92
N SER A 22 31.19 15.06 4.76
CA SER A 22 31.06 16.45 5.28
C SER A 22 31.25 16.64 6.79
N ARG A 23 31.54 15.58 7.57
CA ARG A 23 31.69 15.72 9.05
C ARG A 23 33.02 16.33 9.52
N ARG A 24 33.96 16.66 8.61
CA ARG A 24 35.32 17.11 9.00
C ARG A 24 35.73 18.52 8.57
N SER A 25 34.84 19.31 7.95
CA SER A 25 35.25 20.58 7.31
C SER A 25 34.58 21.85 7.84
N VAL A 26 33.84 21.81 8.96
CA VAL A 26 33.04 22.98 9.42
C VAL A 26 33.59 23.69 10.67
N LEU A 27 34.76 23.31 11.19
CA LEU A 27 35.29 23.86 12.46
C LEU A 27 36.41 24.92 12.36
N THR A 28 36.49 25.70 11.27
CA THR A 28 37.52 26.78 11.18
C THR A 28 37.08 27.98 10.34
N ALA A 29 35.94 28.60 10.66
CA ALA A 29 35.66 29.98 10.23
C ALA A 29 34.58 30.65 11.10
N ALA A 30 34.93 30.98 12.35
CA ALA A 30 34.14 31.90 13.17
C ALA A 30 35.06 32.98 13.74
N GLY A 31 35.04 34.15 13.12
CA GLY A 31 35.77 35.33 13.57
C GLY A 31 35.08 36.61 13.12
N ALA A 32 34.39 37.25 14.09
CA ALA A 32 33.91 38.62 14.08
C ALA A 32 32.75 39.01 13.12
N ALA A 33 31.51 38.71 13.55
CA ALA A 33 30.32 39.55 13.30
C ALA A 33 29.15 39.12 14.21
N ALA A 34 29.31 39.25 15.53
CA ALA A 34 28.26 38.98 16.50
C ALA A 34 27.83 40.29 17.19
N ALA A 35 26.80 40.96 16.66
CA ALA A 35 25.98 41.92 17.40
C ALA A 35 24.77 42.42 16.57
N SER A 36 23.89 41.53 16.08
CA SER A 36 22.51 41.92 15.70
C SER A 36 21.50 40.79 15.42
N PHE A 37 21.88 39.51 15.39
CA PHE A 37 20.95 38.42 15.01
C PHE A 37 20.39 37.56 16.17
N ALA A 38 20.47 38.02 17.42
CA ALA A 38 20.14 37.21 18.59
C ALA A 38 18.64 37.21 19.02
N LEU A 39 17.69 37.52 18.13
CA LEU A 39 16.25 37.57 18.48
C LEU A 39 15.30 36.81 17.55
N ALA A 40 15.78 35.99 16.61
CA ALA A 40 14.91 35.23 15.69
C ALA A 40 15.06 33.69 15.79
N ALA A 41 15.71 33.17 16.84
CA ALA A 41 16.07 31.75 16.93
C ALA A 41 15.27 30.96 17.99
N CYS A 42 13.99 31.30 18.21
CA CYS A 42 13.09 30.54 19.07
C CYS A 42 11.62 30.69 18.61
N THR A 43 11.34 30.44 17.35
CA THR A 43 10.00 29.94 16.95
C THR A 43 10.19 28.49 16.56
N PRO A 44 9.43 27.53 17.11
CA PRO A 44 9.42 26.20 16.52
C PRO A 44 8.97 26.42 15.08
N MET A 45 9.84 26.10 14.11
CA MET A 45 9.44 26.03 12.70
C MET A 45 8.43 24.88 12.61
N GLY A 46 7.19 25.16 12.97
CA GLY A 46 6.07 24.28 12.72
C GLY A 46 5.93 24.17 11.21
N VAL A 47 5.83 22.94 10.71
CA VAL A 47 5.46 22.70 9.33
C VAL A 47 4.11 23.38 9.10
N VAL A 48 4.09 24.47 8.33
CA VAL A 48 2.84 25.15 7.98
C VAL A 48 2.04 24.22 7.09
N LYS A 49 0.95 23.65 7.62
CA LYS A 49 0.06 22.78 6.85
C LYS A 49 -0.66 23.61 5.78
N PRO A 50 -0.78 23.11 4.54
CA PRO A 50 -1.52 23.81 3.49
C PRO A 50 -3.01 23.87 3.81
N SER A 51 -3.68 24.90 3.28
CA SER A 51 -5.15 25.03 3.33
C SER A 51 -5.80 24.28 2.16
N ALA A 52 -7.00 23.74 2.39
CA ALA A 52 -7.79 23.12 1.34
C ALA A 52 -8.15 24.11 0.23
N ALA A 53 -8.20 23.63 -1.01
CA ALA A 53 -8.70 24.40 -2.14
C ALA A 53 -10.21 24.64 -2.04
N SER A 54 -10.69 25.70 -2.70
CA SER A 54 -12.14 25.93 -2.83
C SER A 54 -12.77 24.88 -3.73
N ASP A 55 -13.95 24.38 -3.34
CA ASP A 55 -14.68 23.36 -4.08
C ASP A 55 -15.49 23.99 -5.23
N SER A 56 -15.15 23.63 -6.47
CA SER A 56 -15.80 24.03 -7.72
C SER A 56 -16.76 22.96 -8.26
N SER A 57 -16.99 21.85 -7.54
CA SER A 57 -17.82 20.72 -8.00
C SER A 57 -19.26 21.10 -8.38
N SER A 58 -19.79 22.22 -7.89
CA SER A 58 -21.12 22.71 -8.27
C SER A 58 -21.20 23.16 -9.73
N THR A 59 -20.11 23.71 -10.26
CA THR A 59 -20.02 24.27 -11.63
C THR A 59 -19.23 23.37 -12.57
N GLU A 60 -18.26 22.63 -12.05
CA GLU A 60 -17.37 21.76 -12.81
C GLU A 60 -17.76 20.29 -12.56
N LYS A 61 -18.34 19.63 -13.58
CA LYS A 61 -18.74 18.21 -13.52
C LYS A 61 -17.65 17.31 -14.08
N THR A 62 -16.47 17.39 -13.48
CA THR A 62 -15.32 16.56 -13.83
C THR A 62 -14.63 16.00 -12.60
N LEU A 63 -13.92 14.90 -12.78
CA LEU A 63 -13.11 14.25 -11.76
C LEU A 63 -11.89 13.59 -12.42
N ARG A 64 -10.69 13.84 -11.91
CA ARG A 64 -9.47 13.12 -12.31
C ARG A 64 -9.13 12.09 -11.23
N TRP A 65 -9.16 10.81 -11.57
CA TRP A 65 -8.94 9.73 -10.62
C TRP A 65 -7.64 8.99 -10.95
N ALA A 66 -6.66 9.09 -10.05
CA ALA A 66 -5.42 8.33 -10.09
C ALA A 66 -5.55 7.06 -9.24
N ASN A 67 -5.27 5.90 -9.83
CA ASN A 67 -5.34 4.61 -9.16
C ASN A 67 -4.16 3.71 -9.56
N TRP A 68 -4.10 2.53 -8.97
CA TRP A 68 -3.19 1.45 -9.33
C TRP A 68 -3.63 0.75 -10.64
N PRO A 69 -2.70 0.14 -11.38
CA PRO A 69 -3.02 -0.69 -12.54
C PRO A 69 -3.96 -1.85 -12.20
N ASP A 70 -4.87 -2.16 -13.12
CA ASP A 70 -5.81 -3.30 -13.03
C ASP A 70 -6.71 -3.26 -11.78
N TYR A 71 -6.84 -2.09 -11.14
CA TYR A 71 -7.51 -1.95 -9.84
C TYR A 71 -8.92 -1.39 -9.91
N LEU A 72 -9.58 -1.58 -11.06
CA LEU A 72 -10.98 -1.29 -11.34
C LEU A 72 -11.49 -2.35 -12.31
N ASP A 73 -12.80 -2.60 -12.33
CA ASP A 73 -13.42 -3.51 -13.30
C ASP A 73 -13.17 -3.06 -14.73
N ALA A 74 -12.94 -4.02 -15.63
CA ALA A 74 -12.75 -3.75 -17.05
C ALA A 74 -13.58 -4.69 -17.93
N ASP A 75 -14.06 -4.18 -19.06
CA ASP A 75 -14.71 -4.98 -20.10
C ASP A 75 -13.75 -5.37 -21.23
N THR A 76 -14.24 -6.14 -22.20
CA THR A 76 -13.44 -6.62 -23.34
C THR A 76 -13.01 -5.52 -24.31
N ALA A 77 -13.61 -4.33 -24.23
CA ALA A 77 -13.26 -3.14 -25.01
C ALA A 77 -12.33 -2.18 -24.25
N GLY A 78 -11.96 -2.49 -23.01
CA GLY A 78 -11.16 -1.63 -22.13
C GLY A 78 -11.95 -0.49 -21.49
N GLY A 79 -13.29 -0.57 -21.49
CA GLY A 79 -14.15 0.28 -20.68
C GLY A 79 -14.19 -0.19 -19.24
N HIS A 80 -14.78 0.64 -18.35
CA HIS A 80 -14.90 0.35 -16.93
C HIS A 80 -16.39 0.38 -16.55
N PRO A 81 -17.12 -0.74 -16.64
CA PRO A 81 -18.57 -0.80 -16.43
C PRO A 81 -19.10 -0.01 -15.22
N SER A 82 -18.49 -0.16 -14.05
CA SER A 82 -18.90 0.53 -12.82
C SER A 82 -18.70 2.05 -12.93
N LEU A 83 -17.61 2.50 -13.54
CA LEU A 83 -17.28 3.92 -13.74
C LEU A 83 -18.11 4.56 -14.85
N ASP A 84 -18.42 3.80 -15.90
CA ASP A 84 -19.30 4.22 -16.99
C ASP A 84 -20.73 4.40 -16.48
N ALA A 85 -21.21 3.48 -15.65
CA ALA A 85 -22.48 3.59 -14.94
C ALA A 85 -22.51 4.83 -14.03
N PHE A 86 -21.44 5.07 -13.24
CA PHE A 86 -21.30 6.29 -12.44
C PHE A 86 -21.36 7.56 -13.28
N THR A 87 -20.58 7.62 -14.37
CA THR A 87 -20.50 8.78 -15.26
C THR A 87 -21.88 9.09 -15.85
N LYS A 88 -22.59 8.06 -16.30
CA LYS A 88 -23.95 8.18 -16.86
C LYS A 88 -24.96 8.65 -15.82
N ALA A 89 -24.94 8.10 -14.61
CA ALA A 89 -25.90 8.43 -13.55
C ALA A 89 -25.64 9.81 -12.93
N SER A 90 -24.37 10.19 -12.80
CA SER A 90 -23.98 11.41 -12.10
C SER A 90 -23.85 12.64 -12.99
N GLY A 91 -23.61 12.44 -14.29
CA GLY A 91 -23.21 13.49 -15.24
C GLY A 91 -21.78 14.01 -15.04
N ILE A 92 -20.99 13.38 -14.18
CA ILE A 92 -19.58 13.77 -13.93
C ILE A 92 -18.70 13.02 -14.92
N SER A 93 -17.94 13.75 -15.72
CA SER A 93 -16.93 13.15 -16.59
C SER A 93 -15.69 12.76 -15.77
N VAL A 94 -15.41 11.46 -15.69
CA VAL A 94 -14.25 10.95 -14.95
C VAL A 94 -13.11 10.61 -15.91
N LYS A 95 -11.93 11.17 -15.63
CA LYS A 95 -10.67 10.77 -16.25
C LYS A 95 -9.93 9.83 -15.30
N TYR A 96 -10.07 8.53 -15.54
CA TYR A 96 -9.35 7.48 -14.82
C TYR A 96 -7.91 7.33 -15.35
N SER A 97 -6.96 7.08 -14.45
CA SER A 97 -5.53 6.94 -14.78
C SER A 97 -4.84 5.97 -13.83
N GLU A 98 -4.21 4.96 -14.40
CA GLU A 98 -3.36 3.99 -13.70
C GLU A 98 -1.93 4.52 -13.49
N SER A 99 -1.84 5.68 -12.85
CA SER A 99 -0.56 6.39 -12.67
C SER A 99 0.20 6.01 -11.39
N ILE A 100 -0.43 5.24 -10.51
CA ILE A 100 0.14 4.83 -9.22
C ILE A 100 0.71 3.43 -9.38
N THR A 101 1.99 3.33 -9.74
CA THR A 101 2.69 2.03 -9.83
C THR A 101 3.50 1.71 -8.57
N ALA A 102 3.72 2.71 -7.72
CA ALA A 102 4.32 2.59 -6.40
C ALA A 102 3.99 3.85 -5.57
N ASN A 103 3.66 3.65 -4.29
CA ASN A 103 3.37 4.75 -3.35
C ASN A 103 4.45 5.84 -3.37
N GLY A 104 5.72 5.46 -3.19
CA GLY A 104 6.85 6.40 -3.11
C GLY A 104 7.06 7.20 -4.39
N SER A 105 7.15 6.53 -5.54
CA SER A 105 7.36 7.18 -6.83
C SER A 105 6.22 8.14 -7.19
N TYR A 106 4.97 7.76 -6.90
CA TYR A 106 3.82 8.64 -7.11
C TYR A 106 3.92 9.88 -6.21
N TYR A 107 4.14 9.68 -4.91
CA TYR A 107 4.32 10.77 -3.94
C TYR A 107 5.42 11.76 -4.36
N ASP A 108 6.61 11.27 -4.72
CA ASP A 108 7.75 12.10 -5.15
C ASP A 108 7.40 12.99 -6.36
N SER A 109 6.52 12.50 -7.24
CA SER A 109 6.06 13.24 -8.43
C SER A 109 5.09 14.38 -8.10
N VAL A 110 4.43 14.35 -6.94
CA VAL A 110 3.39 15.32 -6.54
C VAL A 110 3.70 16.10 -5.27
N GLU A 111 4.65 15.66 -4.44
CA GLU A 111 4.94 16.20 -3.10
C GLU A 111 5.08 17.73 -3.09
N ARG A 112 5.88 18.29 -4.00
CA ARG A 112 6.11 19.75 -4.04
C ARG A 112 4.81 20.54 -4.29
N ARG A 113 3.84 19.97 -4.99
CA ARG A 113 2.54 20.62 -5.22
C ARG A 113 1.63 20.45 -4.01
N LEU A 114 1.58 19.25 -3.42
CA LEU A 114 0.87 19.00 -2.16
C LEU A 114 1.33 19.94 -1.04
N ALA A 115 2.64 20.06 -0.84
CA ALA A 115 3.27 20.94 0.16
C ALA A 115 2.87 22.41 0.03
N ARG A 116 2.47 22.85 -1.17
CA ARG A 116 2.05 24.23 -1.46
C ARG A 116 0.54 24.38 -1.60
N GLY A 117 -0.24 23.35 -1.27
CA GLY A 117 -1.70 23.34 -1.44
C GLY A 117 -2.13 23.50 -2.90
N LYS A 118 -1.32 23.04 -3.86
CA LYS A 118 -1.60 23.18 -5.30
C LYS A 118 -2.20 21.90 -5.87
N ASP A 119 -3.05 22.08 -6.87
CA ASP A 119 -3.57 20.99 -7.69
C ASP A 119 -2.42 20.13 -8.24
N ILE A 120 -2.52 18.82 -8.01
CA ILE A 120 -1.50 17.84 -8.42
C ILE A 120 -1.79 17.22 -9.79
N GLY A 121 -2.95 17.50 -10.38
CA GLY A 121 -3.41 16.83 -11.60
C GLY A 121 -4.37 15.66 -11.33
N ALA A 122 -4.72 15.41 -10.07
CA ALA A 122 -5.66 14.39 -9.62
C ALA A 122 -6.58 14.99 -8.55
N ASP A 123 -7.86 14.63 -8.61
CA ASP A 123 -8.89 15.02 -7.65
C ASP A 123 -9.20 13.91 -6.66
N LEU A 124 -9.01 12.67 -7.09
CA LEU A 124 -9.08 11.47 -6.28
C LEU A 124 -7.82 10.66 -6.54
N MET A 125 -7.16 10.19 -5.49
CA MET A 125 -6.03 9.27 -5.58
C MET A 125 -6.26 8.09 -4.65
N VAL A 126 -5.59 6.98 -4.93
CA VAL A 126 -5.68 5.76 -4.14
C VAL A 126 -4.28 5.32 -3.71
N LEU A 127 -3.99 5.46 -2.42
CA LEU A 127 -2.68 5.13 -1.83
C LEU A 127 -2.85 4.24 -0.61
N THR A 128 -1.82 3.45 -0.31
CA THR A 128 -1.84 2.47 0.79
C THR A 128 -1.80 3.16 2.15
N ASP A 129 -2.44 2.57 3.16
CA ASP A 129 -2.55 3.03 4.56
C ASP A 129 -1.32 3.79 5.07
N TRP A 130 -0.12 3.26 4.86
CA TRP A 130 1.11 3.88 5.36
C TRP A 130 1.45 5.21 4.69
N MET A 131 1.17 5.32 3.39
CA MET A 131 1.32 6.56 2.64
C MET A 131 0.17 7.51 3.00
N THR A 132 -1.05 7.00 3.14
CA THR A 132 -2.21 7.75 3.65
C THR A 132 -1.88 8.43 4.99
N ALA A 133 -1.31 7.68 5.93
CA ALA A 133 -0.92 8.17 7.25
C ALA A 133 0.08 9.34 7.16
N ARG A 134 1.08 9.21 6.28
CA ARG A 134 2.03 10.30 6.00
C ARG A 134 1.33 11.53 5.43
N LEU A 135 0.45 11.36 4.45
CA LEU A 135 -0.28 12.46 3.83
C LEU A 135 -1.19 13.19 4.82
N ILE A 136 -1.88 12.47 5.69
CA ILE A 136 -2.73 13.05 6.74
C ILE A 136 -1.88 13.82 7.77
N ARG A 137 -0.76 13.23 8.22
CA ARG A 137 0.19 13.88 9.13
C ARG A 137 0.67 15.23 8.56
N LEU A 138 1.00 15.27 7.28
CA LEU A 138 1.46 16.47 6.55
C LEU A 138 0.33 17.45 6.18
N GLY A 139 -0.94 17.05 6.30
CA GLY A 139 -2.10 17.88 5.93
C GLY A 139 -2.33 17.96 4.42
N TYR A 140 -1.93 16.93 3.68
CA TYR A 140 -1.96 16.91 2.21
C TYR A 140 -3.25 16.34 1.62
N VAL A 141 -4.22 15.99 2.45
CA VAL A 141 -5.53 15.48 2.03
C VAL A 141 -6.66 16.26 2.70
N GLN A 142 -7.77 16.41 1.97
CA GLN A 142 -8.97 17.08 2.45
C GLN A 142 -9.75 16.18 3.42
N LYS A 143 -10.50 16.81 4.33
CA LYS A 143 -11.47 16.12 5.18
C LYS A 143 -12.77 15.95 4.42
N PHE A 144 -13.33 14.74 4.44
CA PHE A 144 -14.62 14.45 3.85
C PHE A 144 -15.78 15.09 4.63
N THR A 145 -16.86 15.34 3.91
CA THR A 145 -18.14 15.81 4.40
C THR A 145 -19.03 14.60 4.63
N ALA A 146 -19.13 14.15 5.89
CA ALA A 146 -19.84 12.91 6.25
C ALA A 146 -21.29 12.83 5.70
N SER A 147 -22.02 13.94 5.62
CA SER A 147 -23.39 13.97 5.09
C SER A 147 -23.48 13.68 3.59
N ARG A 148 -22.35 13.71 2.85
CA ARG A 148 -22.27 13.35 1.42
C ARG A 148 -21.83 11.91 1.19
N LEU A 149 -21.56 11.16 2.26
CA LEU A 149 -21.10 9.76 2.22
C LEU A 149 -22.06 8.84 3.01
N PRO A 150 -23.38 8.87 2.80
CA PRO A 150 -24.32 8.02 3.53
C PRO A 150 -24.05 6.50 3.40
N ASN A 151 -23.39 6.05 2.33
CA ASN A 151 -23.06 4.64 2.12
C ASN A 151 -21.76 4.21 2.83
N ALA A 152 -20.95 5.15 3.35
CA ALA A 152 -19.74 4.81 4.12
C ALA A 152 -20.05 3.98 5.38
N LYS A 153 -21.32 3.96 5.83
CA LYS A 153 -21.80 3.03 6.87
C LYS A 153 -21.64 1.54 6.51
N ASN A 154 -21.46 1.21 5.23
CA ASN A 154 -21.23 -0.14 4.74
C ASN A 154 -19.75 -0.53 4.84
N LEU A 155 -18.86 0.35 5.33
CA LEU A 155 -17.47 -0.03 5.59
C LEU A 155 -17.41 -1.17 6.61
N ARG A 156 -16.72 -2.26 6.25
CA ARG A 156 -16.53 -3.41 7.12
C ARG A 156 -15.85 -3.01 8.43
N ALA A 157 -16.41 -3.47 9.55
CA ALA A 157 -15.94 -3.10 10.89
C ALA A 157 -14.42 -3.32 11.11
N PRO A 158 -13.79 -4.44 10.68
CA PRO A 158 -12.34 -4.64 10.84
C PRO A 158 -11.47 -3.61 10.12
N LEU A 159 -12.00 -2.87 9.15
CA LEU A 159 -11.27 -1.88 8.36
C LEU A 159 -11.48 -0.44 8.86
N THR A 160 -12.31 -0.24 9.88
CA THR A 160 -12.64 1.09 10.41
C THR A 160 -11.56 1.66 11.33
N GLY A 161 -10.91 0.82 12.13
CA GLY A 161 -9.96 1.23 13.16
C GLY A 161 -8.54 1.34 12.61
N VAL A 162 -8.10 2.57 12.34
CA VAL A 162 -6.71 2.88 11.97
C VAL A 162 -6.15 3.97 12.88
N ASP A 163 -4.86 3.89 13.19
CA ASP A 163 -4.16 4.83 14.08
C ASP A 163 -3.95 6.23 13.47
N PHE A 164 -4.09 6.35 12.14
CA PHE A 164 -3.75 7.56 11.40
C PHE A 164 -4.93 8.43 10.96
N ASP A 165 -6.15 7.90 11.01
CA ASP A 165 -7.37 8.63 10.61
C ASP A 165 -8.58 8.17 11.41
N GLU A 166 -8.65 8.62 12.65
CA GLU A 166 -9.75 8.29 13.57
C GLU A 166 -11.11 8.56 12.91
N GLY A 167 -11.91 7.50 12.75
CA GLY A 167 -13.22 7.55 12.12
C GLY A 167 -13.21 7.74 10.60
N ARG A 168 -12.08 7.48 9.93
CA ARG A 168 -11.97 7.45 8.45
C ARG A 168 -12.47 8.76 7.80
N GLN A 169 -12.05 9.89 8.36
CA GLN A 169 -12.54 11.23 7.97
C GLN A 169 -11.84 11.81 6.74
N ARG A 170 -10.72 11.24 6.32
CA ARG A 170 -9.86 11.70 5.21
C ARG A 170 -9.46 10.56 4.28
N SER A 171 -9.62 9.32 4.72
CA SER A 171 -9.42 8.14 3.91
C SER A 171 -10.55 7.15 4.09
N LEU A 172 -10.97 6.53 2.98
CA LEU A 172 -11.93 5.43 2.99
C LEU A 172 -11.35 4.29 2.15
N PRO A 173 -11.28 3.05 2.65
CA PRO A 173 -10.76 1.92 1.89
C PRO A 173 -11.43 1.80 0.51
N TRP A 174 -10.61 1.74 -0.54
CA TRP A 174 -11.00 1.33 -1.89
C TRP A 174 -10.98 -0.19 -1.95
N GLN A 175 -9.87 -0.81 -1.59
CA GLN A 175 -9.65 -2.25 -1.61
C GLN A 175 -8.68 -2.61 -0.50
N SER A 176 -8.77 -3.82 0.03
CA SER A 176 -7.86 -4.31 1.06
C SER A 176 -7.20 -5.61 0.63
N ASN A 177 -6.08 -5.96 1.26
CA ASN A 177 -5.36 -7.18 0.97
C ASN A 177 -4.74 -7.73 2.25
N PHE A 178 -4.55 -9.04 2.29
CA PHE A 178 -3.66 -9.66 3.26
C PHE A 178 -2.31 -9.97 2.61
N ALA A 179 -1.24 -9.76 3.34
CA ALA A 179 -0.01 -10.49 3.06
C ALA A 179 0.06 -11.74 3.94
N GLY A 180 0.48 -12.82 3.31
CA GLY A 180 0.70 -14.11 3.95
C GLY A 180 1.70 -14.90 3.16
N ILE A 181 1.49 -16.21 3.12
CA ILE A 181 2.33 -17.15 2.38
C ILE A 181 1.50 -17.88 1.33
N CYS A 182 2.11 -18.14 0.19
CA CYS A 182 1.52 -18.98 -0.84
C CYS A 182 2.53 -19.95 -1.40
N TRP A 183 2.02 -21.06 -1.94
CA TRP A 183 2.83 -22.11 -2.51
C TRP A 183 2.11 -22.83 -3.63
N ASN A 184 2.89 -23.43 -4.51
CA ASN A 184 2.40 -24.32 -5.55
C ASN A 184 2.01 -25.66 -4.92
N THR A 185 0.77 -26.08 -5.05
CA THR A 185 0.23 -27.27 -4.37
C THR A 185 0.83 -28.58 -4.86
N GLU A 186 1.34 -28.63 -6.10
CA GLU A 186 2.03 -29.82 -6.62
C GLU A 186 3.47 -29.91 -6.11
N ALA A 187 4.16 -28.76 -6.01
CA ALA A 187 5.53 -28.70 -5.52
C ALA A 187 5.63 -28.83 -3.99
N VAL A 188 4.62 -28.33 -3.25
CA VAL A 188 4.57 -28.33 -1.79
C VAL A 188 3.22 -28.91 -1.33
N PRO A 189 3.00 -30.23 -1.47
CA PRO A 189 1.70 -30.85 -1.22
C PRO A 189 1.29 -30.85 0.26
N ASN A 190 2.25 -30.72 1.17
CA ASN A 190 1.99 -30.66 2.62
C ASN A 190 1.63 -29.26 3.13
N GLY A 191 1.70 -28.24 2.27
CA GLY A 191 1.47 -26.86 2.64
C GLY A 191 2.65 -26.20 3.36
N ILE A 192 2.43 -24.94 3.73
CA ILE A 192 3.35 -24.11 4.51
C ILE A 192 2.51 -23.40 5.57
N ALA A 193 2.90 -23.50 6.85
CA ALA A 193 2.14 -22.94 7.97
C ALA A 193 2.81 -21.72 8.63
N SER A 194 4.11 -21.50 8.40
CA SER A 194 4.89 -20.42 9.02
C SER A 194 5.80 -19.73 8.00
N VAL A 195 6.26 -18.51 8.34
CA VAL A 195 7.27 -17.84 7.50
C VAL A 195 8.59 -18.60 7.57
N SER A 196 8.93 -19.14 8.75
CA SER A 196 10.11 -19.97 8.95
C SER A 196 10.20 -21.19 8.01
N GLU A 197 9.06 -21.81 7.66
CA GLU A 197 9.04 -22.93 6.71
C GLU A 197 9.40 -22.55 5.27
N LEU A 198 9.26 -21.28 4.88
CA LEU A 198 9.78 -20.81 3.58
C LEU A 198 11.30 -20.98 3.49
N TRP A 199 11.99 -21.05 4.63
CA TRP A 199 13.44 -21.17 4.72
C TRP A 199 13.92 -22.62 4.72
N ASP A 200 13.04 -23.59 4.42
CA ASP A 200 13.43 -24.99 4.23
C ASP A 200 14.51 -25.09 3.12
N PRO A 201 15.64 -25.79 3.35
CA PRO A 201 16.70 -25.94 2.37
C PRO A 201 16.25 -26.56 1.03
N SER A 202 15.15 -27.32 1.00
CA SER A 202 14.56 -27.87 -0.23
C SER A 202 13.96 -26.79 -1.15
N PHE A 203 13.65 -25.61 -0.63
CA PHE A 203 13.17 -24.45 -1.40
C PHE A 203 14.28 -23.49 -1.83
N LYS A 204 15.54 -23.83 -1.57
CA LYS A 204 16.70 -22.97 -1.86
C LYS A 204 16.70 -22.46 -3.29
N GLY A 205 16.77 -21.13 -3.44
CA GLY A 205 16.77 -20.40 -4.71
C GLY A 205 15.40 -20.29 -5.37
N ARG A 206 14.33 -20.72 -4.69
CA ARG A 206 12.95 -20.82 -5.24
C ARG A 206 11.90 -20.17 -4.33
N VAL A 207 12.33 -19.27 -3.45
CA VAL A 207 11.42 -18.48 -2.60
C VAL A 207 11.29 -17.05 -3.13
N GLY A 208 10.05 -16.58 -3.25
CA GLY A 208 9.73 -15.18 -3.53
C GLY A 208 9.40 -14.39 -2.26
N VAL A 209 9.55 -13.08 -2.30
CA VAL A 209 9.01 -12.16 -1.28
C VAL A 209 8.45 -10.92 -1.98
N VAL A 210 7.47 -10.27 -1.36
CA VAL A 210 6.96 -8.98 -1.86
C VAL A 210 7.97 -7.86 -1.62
N SER A 211 7.97 -6.85 -2.48
CA SER A 211 8.84 -5.68 -2.34
C SER A 211 8.30 -4.62 -1.38
N GLU A 212 7.23 -4.93 -0.63
CA GLU A 212 6.69 -4.07 0.42
C GLU A 212 7.31 -4.45 1.77
N MET A 213 7.96 -3.47 2.40
CA MET A 213 8.72 -3.68 3.63
C MET A 213 7.80 -4.15 4.76
N ARG A 214 6.63 -3.52 4.88
CA ARG A 214 5.67 -3.80 5.98
C ARG A 214 5.16 -5.22 5.95
N ASP A 215 4.99 -5.78 4.76
CA ASP A 215 4.49 -7.13 4.59
C ASP A 215 5.61 -8.15 4.74
N THR A 216 6.74 -7.97 4.05
CA THR A 216 7.86 -8.92 4.14
C THR A 216 8.48 -8.92 5.53
N ILE A 217 8.84 -7.76 6.07
CA ILE A 217 9.42 -7.68 7.42
C ILE A 217 8.35 -7.89 8.48
N GLY A 218 7.13 -7.39 8.30
CA GLY A 218 6.05 -7.58 9.28
C GLY A 218 5.67 -9.04 9.47
N LEU A 219 5.61 -9.85 8.41
CA LEU A 219 5.37 -11.29 8.55
C LEU A 219 6.54 -12.00 9.26
N ILE A 220 7.80 -11.62 9.01
CA ILE A 220 8.94 -12.16 9.75
C ILE A 220 8.88 -11.74 11.23
N MET A 221 8.47 -10.51 11.52
CA MET A 221 8.28 -10.01 12.88
C MET A 221 7.18 -10.78 13.62
N LEU A 222 6.04 -11.02 12.98
CA LEU A 222 4.96 -11.86 13.52
C LEU A 222 5.47 -13.28 13.82
N ASP A 223 6.20 -13.90 12.90
CA ASP A 223 6.81 -15.22 13.07
C ASP A 223 7.81 -15.26 14.25
N ASN A 224 8.47 -14.13 14.52
CA ASN A 224 9.34 -13.93 15.69
C ASN A 224 8.57 -13.60 16.99
N GLY A 225 7.23 -13.56 16.95
CA GLY A 225 6.36 -13.29 18.10
C GLY A 225 6.16 -11.81 18.43
N VAL A 226 6.42 -10.90 17.48
CA VAL A 226 6.23 -9.46 17.64
C VAL A 226 4.88 -9.05 17.05
N ASP A 227 4.03 -8.41 17.87
CA ASP A 227 2.81 -7.77 17.37
C ASP A 227 3.16 -6.50 16.60
N VAL A 228 2.98 -6.52 15.28
CA VAL A 228 3.37 -5.42 14.39
C VAL A 228 2.43 -4.21 14.48
N GLY A 229 1.24 -4.36 15.05
CA GLY A 229 0.26 -3.28 15.22
C GLY A 229 0.48 -2.44 16.48
N GLU A 230 1.23 -2.97 17.44
CA GLU A 230 1.53 -2.31 18.71
C GLU A 230 2.89 -1.60 18.68
N HIS A 231 3.25 -0.94 19.79
CA HIS A 231 4.58 -0.34 19.92
C HIS A 231 5.67 -1.41 20.08
N TRP A 232 6.63 -1.42 19.15
CA TRP A 232 7.82 -2.26 19.19
C TRP A 232 9.07 -1.43 18.90
N GLY A 233 10.19 -1.84 19.51
CA GLY A 233 11.48 -1.15 19.40
C GLY A 233 12.24 -1.49 18.12
N THR A 234 13.20 -0.64 17.77
CA THR A 234 14.05 -0.79 16.58
C THR A 234 14.77 -2.14 16.50
N ASP A 235 15.16 -2.72 17.64
CA ASP A 235 15.82 -4.03 17.69
C ASP A 235 14.94 -5.14 17.08
N ALA A 236 13.64 -5.16 17.40
CA ALA A 236 12.70 -6.15 16.86
C ALA A 236 12.59 -6.08 15.32
N PHE A 237 12.68 -4.88 14.76
CA PHE A 237 12.72 -4.69 13.31
C PHE A 237 14.03 -5.20 12.71
N TYR A 238 15.18 -4.87 13.33
CA TYR A 238 16.48 -5.31 12.82
C TYR A 238 16.70 -6.81 12.96
N ASP A 239 16.15 -7.47 13.99
CA ASP A 239 16.17 -8.94 14.10
C ASP A 239 15.48 -9.59 12.89
N ALA A 240 14.34 -9.05 12.44
CA ALA A 240 13.65 -9.53 11.24
C ALA A 240 14.41 -9.20 9.94
N VAL A 241 15.06 -8.03 9.86
CA VAL A 241 15.96 -7.69 8.74
C VAL A 241 17.14 -8.64 8.66
N ASP A 242 17.73 -9.02 9.79
CA ASP A 242 18.86 -9.95 9.85
C ASP A 242 18.46 -11.37 9.41
N VAL A 243 17.24 -11.82 9.76
CA VAL A 243 16.66 -13.04 9.19
C VAL A 243 16.61 -12.94 7.67
N LEU A 244 16.00 -11.89 7.11
CA LEU A 244 15.91 -11.73 5.65
C LEU A 244 17.29 -11.67 4.99
N LYS A 245 18.22 -10.90 5.56
CA LYS A 245 19.60 -10.75 5.05
C LYS A 245 20.33 -12.08 5.04
N LYS A 246 20.17 -12.91 6.09
CA LYS A 246 20.72 -14.27 6.13
C LYS A 246 20.14 -15.12 5.00
N GLN A 247 18.82 -15.12 4.80
CA GLN A 247 18.20 -15.92 3.73
C GLN A 247 18.62 -15.48 2.33
N VAL A 248 18.80 -14.17 2.12
CA VAL A 248 19.40 -13.65 0.88
C VAL A 248 20.84 -14.15 0.71
N GLY A 249 21.67 -14.04 1.75
CA GLY A 249 23.07 -14.48 1.73
C GLY A 249 23.25 -15.98 1.51
N ASP A 250 22.35 -16.79 2.05
CA ASP A 250 22.34 -18.24 1.89
C ASP A 250 21.81 -18.68 0.51
N GLY A 251 21.30 -17.74 -0.30
CA GLY A 251 20.75 -18.00 -1.63
C GLY A 251 19.36 -18.64 -1.60
N GLN A 252 18.57 -18.38 -0.56
CA GLN A 252 17.23 -18.94 -0.40
C GLN A 252 16.24 -18.31 -1.39
N LEU A 253 16.36 -17.00 -1.64
CA LEU A 253 15.47 -16.26 -2.54
C LEU A 253 15.84 -16.48 -4.02
N ALA A 254 14.85 -16.36 -4.90
CA ALA A 254 15.07 -16.40 -6.33
C ALA A 254 16.03 -15.28 -6.80
N PRO A 255 16.99 -15.54 -7.71
CA PRO A 255 18.02 -14.56 -8.10
C PRO A 255 17.48 -13.34 -8.84
N ALA A 256 16.43 -13.53 -9.64
CA ALA A 256 15.88 -12.52 -10.55
C ALA A 256 15.18 -11.38 -9.80
N ARG A 257 14.37 -11.69 -8.77
CA ARG A 257 13.60 -10.70 -7.98
C ARG A 257 12.87 -9.65 -8.84
N ASN A 258 12.49 -10.02 -10.07
CA ASN A 258 12.00 -9.10 -11.11
C ASN A 258 10.52 -8.71 -10.89
N SER A 259 9.78 -9.59 -10.22
CA SER A 259 8.43 -9.44 -9.68
C SER A 259 8.04 -10.83 -9.20
N TYR A 260 7.65 -10.98 -7.94
CA TYR A 260 7.40 -12.31 -7.36
C TYR A 260 6.28 -13.06 -8.10
N THR A 261 5.24 -12.36 -8.56
CA THR A 261 4.14 -12.97 -9.34
C THR A 261 4.61 -13.51 -10.69
N ASN A 262 5.54 -12.83 -11.36
CA ASN A 262 6.14 -13.33 -12.60
C ASN A 262 6.99 -14.58 -12.34
N ASP A 263 7.73 -14.60 -11.23
CA ASP A 263 8.51 -15.77 -10.85
C ASP A 263 7.62 -16.97 -10.48
N LEU A 264 6.45 -16.73 -9.87
CA LEU A 264 5.43 -17.77 -9.63
C LEU A 264 4.87 -18.29 -10.96
N ARG A 265 4.44 -17.40 -11.87
CA ARG A 265 3.91 -17.79 -13.21
C ARG A 265 4.90 -18.61 -14.02
N ALA A 266 6.19 -18.24 -13.97
CA ALA A 266 7.26 -18.93 -14.66
C ALA A 266 7.70 -20.25 -13.98
N GLY A 267 7.26 -20.51 -12.73
CA GLY A 267 7.71 -21.65 -11.93
C GLY A 267 9.13 -21.52 -11.39
N ASN A 268 9.71 -20.31 -11.43
CA ASN A 268 11.03 -20.01 -10.84
C ASN A 268 10.98 -20.11 -9.32
N THR A 269 9.84 -19.73 -8.72
CA THR A 269 9.56 -19.88 -7.29
C THR A 269 8.45 -20.89 -7.08
N VAL A 270 8.50 -21.61 -5.95
CA VAL A 270 7.47 -22.58 -5.52
C VAL A 270 6.68 -22.12 -4.33
N ALA A 271 7.21 -21.14 -3.61
CA ALA A 271 6.57 -20.52 -2.47
C ALA A 271 7.00 -19.07 -2.36
N ALA A 272 6.18 -18.24 -1.73
CA ALA A 272 6.49 -16.85 -1.51
C ALA A 272 5.78 -16.27 -0.29
N ILE A 273 6.34 -15.21 0.27
CA ILE A 273 5.52 -14.16 0.89
C ILE A 273 4.78 -13.45 -0.24
N CYS A 274 3.45 -13.32 -0.13
CA CYS A 274 2.61 -12.83 -1.21
C CYS A 274 1.31 -12.18 -0.72
N TRP A 275 0.66 -11.46 -1.62
CA TRP A 275 -0.64 -10.85 -1.38
C TRP A 275 -1.79 -11.77 -1.81
N SER A 276 -2.86 -11.81 -1.00
CA SER A 276 -4.03 -12.67 -1.24
C SER A 276 -4.72 -12.41 -2.58
N GLY A 277 -4.84 -11.15 -2.99
CA GLY A 277 -5.43 -10.78 -4.29
C GLY A 277 -4.61 -11.28 -5.49
N ASP A 278 -3.28 -11.21 -5.41
CA ASP A 278 -2.41 -11.74 -6.46
C ASP A 278 -2.56 -13.26 -6.60
N VAL A 279 -2.72 -13.98 -5.48
CA VAL A 279 -2.98 -15.43 -5.51
C VAL A 279 -4.36 -15.73 -6.10
N ALA A 280 -5.38 -14.94 -5.78
CA ALA A 280 -6.71 -15.08 -6.38
C ALA A 280 -6.66 -14.88 -7.91
N LEU A 281 -5.90 -13.89 -8.38
CA LEU A 281 -5.69 -13.66 -9.81
C LEU A 281 -4.91 -14.79 -10.48
N LEU A 282 -3.79 -15.21 -9.90
CA LEU A 282 -2.99 -16.35 -10.38
C LEU A 282 -3.83 -17.62 -10.51
N ASN A 283 -4.73 -17.87 -9.57
CA ASN A 283 -5.61 -19.03 -9.59
C ASN A 283 -6.71 -18.93 -10.63
N ALA A 284 -7.25 -17.73 -10.86
CA ALA A 284 -8.18 -17.49 -11.96
C ALA A 284 -7.53 -17.71 -13.34
N GLU A 285 -6.24 -17.38 -13.48
CA GLU A 285 -5.47 -17.61 -14.72
C GLU A 285 -5.06 -19.09 -14.91
N ALA A 286 -4.59 -19.74 -13.82
CA ALA A 286 -3.86 -21.00 -13.90
C ALA A 286 -4.62 -22.23 -13.39
N GLY A 287 -5.87 -22.09 -12.92
CA GLY A 287 -6.72 -23.19 -12.48
C GLY A 287 -6.40 -23.71 -11.07
N ASN A 288 -6.34 -22.81 -10.08
CA ASN A 288 -6.17 -23.15 -8.65
C ASN A 288 -4.89 -23.91 -8.29
N LYS A 289 -3.75 -23.56 -8.90
CA LYS A 289 -2.44 -24.17 -8.62
C LYS A 289 -1.78 -23.68 -7.33
N TRP A 290 -2.26 -22.56 -6.79
CA TRP A 290 -1.63 -21.86 -5.68
C TRP A 290 -2.54 -21.89 -4.46
N SER A 291 -2.01 -22.35 -3.34
CA SER A 291 -2.66 -22.15 -2.05
C SER A 291 -2.14 -20.87 -1.41
N PHE A 292 -3.00 -20.19 -0.66
CA PHE A 292 -2.64 -19.08 0.22
C PHE A 292 -3.01 -19.45 1.66
N ALA A 293 -2.16 -19.07 2.61
CA ALA A 293 -2.49 -19.09 4.02
C ALA A 293 -1.94 -17.86 4.72
N MET A 294 -2.63 -17.41 5.76
CA MET A 294 -1.98 -16.61 6.79
C MET A 294 -1.13 -17.55 7.65
N PRO A 295 0.14 -17.23 7.90
CA PRO A 295 0.98 -17.96 8.84
C PRO A 295 0.30 -18.14 10.19
N ASP A 296 0.68 -19.17 10.96
CA ASP A 296 0.12 -19.44 12.30
C ASP A 296 0.16 -18.22 13.22
N ALA A 297 1.23 -17.42 13.12
CA ALA A 297 1.40 -16.15 13.85
C ALA A 297 0.53 -14.98 13.37
N GLY A 298 -0.23 -15.17 12.28
CA GLY A 298 -1.05 -14.14 11.65
C GLY A 298 -0.49 -13.65 10.31
N GLY A 299 -1.30 -12.88 9.59
CA GLY A 299 -0.93 -12.19 8.35
C GLY A 299 -0.96 -10.67 8.52
N THR A 300 -0.31 -9.92 7.64
CA THR A 300 -0.49 -8.46 7.62
C THR A 300 -1.75 -8.08 6.85
N LEU A 301 -2.41 -7.00 7.25
CA LEU A 301 -3.55 -6.40 6.55
C LEU A 301 -3.22 -4.95 6.21
N PHE A 302 -3.53 -4.57 4.98
CA PHE A 302 -3.48 -3.18 4.54
C PHE A 302 -4.69 -2.85 3.66
N SER A 303 -5.02 -1.58 3.61
CA SER A 303 -5.96 -1.01 2.64
C SER A 303 -5.24 -0.03 1.73
N ASP A 304 -5.67 0.01 0.48
CA ASP A 304 -5.50 1.16 -0.38
C ASP A 304 -6.74 2.03 -0.23
N ASP A 305 -6.56 3.29 0.14
CA ASP A 305 -7.67 4.17 0.47
C ASP A 305 -7.90 5.21 -0.61
N PHE A 306 -9.14 5.61 -0.80
CA PHE A 306 -9.47 6.86 -1.44
C PHE A 306 -8.97 8.05 -0.61
N GLN A 307 -8.25 8.98 -1.25
CA GLN A 307 -7.94 10.29 -0.69
C GLN A 307 -8.20 11.41 -1.71
N VAL A 308 -8.68 12.55 -1.21
CA VAL A 308 -8.81 13.78 -2.00
C VAL A 308 -7.62 14.70 -1.69
N PRO A 309 -6.74 15.02 -2.66
CA PRO A 309 -5.59 15.90 -2.44
C PRO A 309 -6.01 17.29 -1.94
N ILE A 310 -5.22 17.86 -1.03
CA ILE A 310 -5.51 19.16 -0.40
C ILE A 310 -5.75 20.29 -1.41
N GLY A 311 -5.09 20.24 -2.57
CA GLY A 311 -5.20 21.22 -3.64
C GLY A 311 -6.27 20.94 -4.70
N SER A 312 -7.06 19.86 -4.57
CA SER A 312 -8.11 19.53 -5.54
C SER A 312 -9.33 20.45 -5.40
N PRO A 313 -9.85 21.02 -6.50
CA PRO A 313 -11.08 21.80 -6.47
C PRO A 313 -12.35 20.96 -6.61
N HIS A 314 -12.29 19.62 -6.59
CA HIS A 314 -13.43 18.74 -6.91
C HIS A 314 -13.83 17.80 -5.77
N LEU A 315 -13.84 18.30 -4.51
CA LEU A 315 -14.15 17.50 -3.33
C LEU A 315 -15.53 16.83 -3.42
N ALA A 316 -16.60 17.58 -3.69
CA ALA A 316 -17.94 16.99 -3.74
C ALA A 316 -18.11 15.96 -4.87
N ASN A 317 -17.44 16.14 -6.01
CA ASN A 317 -17.46 15.16 -7.09
C ASN A 317 -16.75 13.86 -6.68
N ALA A 318 -15.60 13.97 -5.99
CA ALA A 318 -14.87 12.83 -5.48
C ALA A 318 -15.69 12.07 -4.41
N GLU A 319 -16.28 12.79 -3.46
CA GLU A 319 -17.17 12.21 -2.44
C GLU A 319 -18.36 11.49 -3.07
N LYS A 320 -18.91 12.01 -4.18
CA LYS A 320 -20.00 11.33 -4.90
C LYS A 320 -19.56 10.00 -5.53
N LEU A 321 -18.32 9.91 -6.04
CA LEU A 321 -17.77 8.64 -6.55
C LEU A 321 -17.50 7.66 -5.41
N ILE A 322 -16.94 8.14 -4.30
CA ILE A 322 -16.70 7.32 -3.11
C ILE A 322 -18.03 6.77 -2.57
N ASP A 323 -19.05 7.62 -2.38
CA ASP A 323 -20.37 7.18 -1.91
C ASP A 323 -21.04 6.18 -2.86
N TYR A 324 -20.84 6.34 -4.16
CA TYR A 324 -21.31 5.39 -5.17
C TYR A 324 -20.61 4.03 -5.05
N TYR A 325 -19.28 4.02 -4.89
CA TYR A 325 -18.54 2.77 -4.70
C TYR A 325 -19.02 1.98 -3.47
N TYR A 326 -19.35 2.68 -2.38
CA TYR A 326 -19.83 2.03 -1.16
C TYR A 326 -21.26 1.45 -1.25
N GLN A 327 -21.88 1.46 -2.43
CA GLN A 327 -23.08 0.65 -2.70
C GLN A 327 -22.69 -0.82 -2.89
N PRO A 328 -23.36 -1.78 -2.21
CA PRO A 328 -22.95 -3.20 -2.25
C PRO A 328 -22.87 -3.83 -3.64
N ASP A 329 -23.74 -3.42 -4.56
CA ASP A 329 -23.76 -3.91 -5.94
C ASP A 329 -22.55 -3.42 -6.75
N VAL A 330 -22.20 -2.14 -6.63
CA VAL A 330 -21.01 -1.55 -7.25
C VAL A 330 -19.74 -2.22 -6.70
N ALA A 331 -19.65 -2.36 -5.38
CA ALA A 331 -18.50 -3.01 -4.76
C ALA A 331 -18.36 -4.49 -5.16
N ALA A 332 -19.47 -5.21 -5.32
CA ALA A 332 -19.48 -6.60 -5.80
C ALA A 332 -19.00 -6.71 -7.26
N GLU A 333 -19.42 -5.79 -8.12
CA GLU A 333 -18.98 -5.72 -9.52
C GLU A 333 -17.46 -5.51 -9.59
N VAL A 334 -16.92 -4.53 -8.86
CA VAL A 334 -15.46 -4.29 -8.79
C VAL A 334 -14.73 -5.50 -8.21
N ALA A 335 -15.22 -6.10 -7.12
CA ALA A 335 -14.61 -7.27 -6.48
C ALA A 335 -14.55 -8.49 -7.41
N SER A 336 -15.51 -8.65 -8.32
CA SER A 336 -15.53 -9.73 -9.30
C SER A 336 -14.38 -9.69 -10.29
N TRP A 337 -13.90 -8.47 -10.59
CA TRP A 337 -12.77 -8.26 -11.47
C TRP A 337 -11.44 -8.28 -10.71
N VAL A 338 -11.35 -7.40 -9.70
CA VAL A 338 -10.10 -7.11 -8.98
C VAL A 338 -9.69 -8.27 -8.08
N LYS A 339 -10.65 -8.97 -7.48
CA LYS A 339 -10.43 -10.16 -6.62
C LYS A 339 -9.52 -9.90 -5.42
N THR A 340 -9.55 -8.68 -4.89
CA THR A 340 -9.01 -8.30 -3.57
C THR A 340 -10.13 -8.29 -2.53
N VAL A 341 -9.78 -8.05 -1.26
CA VAL A 341 -10.76 -7.96 -0.18
C VAL A 341 -11.61 -6.71 -0.36
N SER A 342 -12.90 -6.91 -0.62
CA SER A 342 -13.85 -5.79 -0.69
C SER A 342 -14.04 -5.16 0.70
N PRO A 343 -14.03 -3.82 0.81
CA PRO A 343 -14.24 -3.12 2.06
C PRO A 343 -15.72 -2.84 2.37
N VAL A 344 -16.65 -3.35 1.54
CA VAL A 344 -18.08 -3.03 1.62
C VAL A 344 -18.89 -4.25 2.10
N ASP A 345 -19.52 -4.13 3.26
CA ASP A 345 -20.53 -5.08 3.74
C ASP A 345 -21.72 -5.13 2.76
N GLY A 346 -22.26 -6.32 2.53
CA GLY A 346 -23.32 -6.56 1.54
C GLY A 346 -22.81 -6.99 0.15
N ALA A 347 -21.55 -6.69 -0.19
CA ALA A 347 -21.01 -7.03 -1.51
C ALA A 347 -20.92 -8.55 -1.73
N LYS A 348 -20.66 -9.32 -0.66
CA LYS A 348 -20.63 -10.79 -0.70
C LYS A 348 -21.99 -11.38 -1.09
N GLU A 349 -23.06 -10.86 -0.51
CA GLU A 349 -24.42 -11.31 -0.76
C GLU A 349 -24.83 -11.04 -2.20
N ILE A 350 -24.46 -9.88 -2.76
CA ILE A 350 -24.69 -9.57 -4.17
C ILE A 350 -23.85 -10.50 -5.06
N ALA A 351 -22.56 -10.64 -4.78
CA ALA A 351 -21.66 -11.52 -5.52
C ALA A 351 -22.20 -12.96 -5.55
N ALA A 352 -22.75 -13.47 -4.45
CA ALA A 352 -23.31 -14.82 -4.39
C ALA A 352 -24.49 -15.06 -5.34
N THR A 353 -25.20 -14.01 -5.77
CA THR A 353 -26.30 -14.13 -6.74
C THR A 353 -25.81 -14.30 -8.18
N VAL A 354 -24.57 -13.89 -8.48
CA VAL A 354 -23.98 -13.89 -9.82
C VAL A 354 -22.87 -14.95 -9.94
N ASP A 355 -21.98 -15.00 -8.96
CA ASP A 355 -20.85 -15.92 -8.87
C ASP A 355 -20.70 -16.46 -7.42
N PRO A 356 -21.37 -17.59 -7.11
CA PRO A 356 -21.25 -18.24 -5.81
C PRO A 356 -19.82 -18.69 -5.46
N ALA A 357 -18.98 -18.97 -6.46
CA ALA A 357 -17.60 -19.42 -6.23
C ALA A 357 -16.72 -18.26 -5.78
N LEU A 358 -16.87 -17.09 -6.40
CA LEU A 358 -16.25 -15.85 -5.94
C LEU A 358 -16.69 -15.50 -4.51
N ALA A 359 -18.00 -15.55 -4.23
CA ALA A 359 -18.54 -15.24 -2.91
C ALA A 359 -18.04 -16.20 -1.81
N ALA A 360 -17.71 -17.44 -2.18
CA ALA A 360 -17.13 -18.43 -1.28
C ALA A 360 -15.60 -18.30 -1.14
N ASN A 361 -14.93 -17.48 -1.95
CA ASN A 361 -13.49 -17.32 -1.91
C ASN A 361 -13.08 -16.42 -0.73
N PRO A 362 -12.40 -16.96 0.31
CA PRO A 362 -12.01 -16.18 1.48
C PRO A 362 -10.95 -15.11 1.16
N LEU A 363 -10.26 -15.19 0.02
CA LEU A 363 -9.29 -14.17 -0.42
C LEU A 363 -9.97 -12.91 -0.98
N VAL A 364 -11.26 -13.00 -1.33
CA VAL A 364 -12.09 -11.87 -1.82
C VAL A 364 -13.10 -11.46 -0.76
N PHE A 365 -13.73 -12.44 -0.10
CA PHE A 365 -14.69 -12.23 0.98
C PHE A 365 -14.28 -13.00 2.25
N PRO A 366 -13.29 -12.50 3.00
CA PRO A 366 -12.78 -13.11 4.21
C PRO A 366 -13.86 -13.18 5.31
N ASP A 367 -13.77 -14.22 6.14
CA ASP A 367 -14.58 -14.36 7.34
C ASP A 367 -13.94 -13.68 8.56
N ASP A 368 -14.67 -13.63 9.66
CA ASP A 368 -14.23 -12.99 10.90
C ASP A 368 -12.99 -13.69 11.50
N ALA A 369 -12.85 -15.00 11.29
CA ALA A 369 -11.69 -15.76 11.75
C ALA A 369 -10.43 -15.35 10.99
N MET A 370 -10.54 -15.05 9.70
CA MET A 370 -9.45 -14.51 8.90
C MET A 370 -9.07 -13.10 9.38
N PHE A 371 -10.06 -12.21 9.60
CA PHE A 371 -9.76 -10.88 10.14
C PHE A 371 -9.16 -10.89 11.54
N ALA A 372 -9.58 -11.83 12.41
CA ALA A 372 -9.05 -11.94 13.77
C ALA A 372 -7.56 -12.31 13.83
N ARG A 373 -7.00 -12.83 12.74
CA ARG A 373 -5.57 -13.18 12.59
C ARG A 373 -4.78 -12.17 11.75
N ALA A 374 -5.42 -11.06 11.38
CA ALA A 374 -4.84 -10.05 10.54
C ALA A 374 -4.31 -8.88 11.38
N HIS A 375 -3.10 -8.43 11.07
CA HIS A 375 -2.40 -7.40 11.80
C HIS A 375 -2.09 -6.23 10.88
N GLN A 376 -2.57 -5.04 11.22
CA GLN A 376 -2.13 -3.85 10.52
C GLN A 376 -0.75 -3.45 11.05
N PHE A 377 0.22 -3.25 10.16
CA PHE A 377 1.54 -2.77 10.57
C PHE A 377 1.40 -1.32 11.07
N ARG A 378 1.84 -1.03 12.30
CA ARG A 378 1.69 0.30 12.90
C ARG A 378 2.24 1.40 12.01
N THR A 379 1.73 2.61 12.17
CA THR A 379 2.36 3.72 11.47
C THR A 379 3.77 4.01 11.97
N LEU A 380 4.61 4.40 11.02
CA LEU A 380 5.98 4.80 11.27
C LEU A 380 6.09 6.31 11.22
N THR A 381 6.97 6.85 12.05
CA THR A 381 7.46 8.22 11.89
C THR A 381 8.22 8.37 10.57
N ASP A 382 8.42 9.60 10.11
CA ASP A 382 9.20 9.84 8.88
C ASP A 382 10.66 9.37 9.01
N ALA A 383 11.24 9.41 10.21
CA ALA A 383 12.58 8.92 10.49
C ALA A 383 12.64 7.39 10.40
N GLU A 384 11.74 6.70 11.10
CA GLU A 384 11.64 5.23 11.05
C GLU A 384 11.37 4.75 9.62
N GLN A 385 10.44 5.38 8.89
CA GLN A 385 10.16 5.02 7.49
C GLN A 385 11.44 5.06 6.64
N GLN A 386 12.22 6.13 6.72
CA GLN A 386 13.44 6.27 5.90
C GLN A 386 14.49 5.25 6.29
N GLU A 387 14.72 5.08 7.59
CA GLU A 387 15.70 4.14 8.14
C GLU A 387 15.35 2.69 7.79
N TYR A 388 14.13 2.28 8.08
CA TYR A 388 13.66 0.90 7.92
C TYR A 388 13.55 0.52 6.46
N GLN A 389 13.05 1.43 5.60
CA GLN A 389 13.00 1.18 4.16
C GLN A 389 14.40 1.00 3.57
N ALA A 390 15.39 1.80 4.02
CA ALA A 390 16.77 1.68 3.57
C ALA A 390 17.40 0.35 4.02
N ALA A 391 17.15 -0.08 5.26
CA ALA A 391 17.62 -1.35 5.79
C ALA A 391 17.04 -2.54 5.01
N PHE A 392 15.72 -2.55 4.79
CA PHE A 392 15.05 -3.57 3.98
C PHE A 392 15.59 -3.64 2.54
N ALA A 393 15.75 -2.49 1.88
CA ALA A 393 16.32 -2.44 0.54
C ALA A 393 17.76 -2.97 0.50
N SER A 394 18.60 -2.67 1.50
CA SER A 394 19.96 -3.22 1.61
C SER A 394 19.95 -4.74 1.80
N ALA A 395 19.05 -5.26 2.65
CA ALA A 395 18.92 -6.69 2.89
C ALA A 395 18.56 -7.45 1.60
N LEU A 396 17.61 -6.95 0.80
CA LEU A 396 17.25 -7.55 -0.49
C LEU A 396 18.40 -7.54 -1.51
N LEU A 397 19.29 -6.54 -1.46
CA LEU A 397 20.46 -6.47 -2.33
C LEU A 397 21.63 -7.36 -1.87
N GLY A 398 21.56 -7.90 -0.66
CA GLY A 398 22.64 -8.69 -0.06
C GLY A 398 23.86 -7.84 0.34
N SER A 399 23.67 -6.53 0.59
CA SER A 399 24.72 -5.59 1.00
C SER A 399 24.74 -5.31 2.50
#